data_AF-A0A2W6BZN5-F1
#
_entry.id   AF-A0A2W6BZN5-F1
#
_cell.length_a   1.000
_cell.length_b   1.000
_cell.length_c   1.000
_cell.angle_alpha   90.00
_cell.angle_beta   90.00
_cell.angle_gamma   90.00
#
_symmetry.space_group_name_H-M   'P 1'
#
loop_
_entity.id
_entity.type
_entity.pdbx_description
1 polymer ?
#
loop_
_entity_poly.entity_id
_entity_poly.type
_entity_poly.pdbx_seq_one_letter_code
_entity_poly.pdbx_strand_id
1 'polypeptide(L)'
;MSGHHRVDLDELQTVMSQLQAFEDKMRMAMRSVESQVNELHTTWTGDAATAHWSAHERWRDGTAKMTDALATMHRIATTAHGNYSAAVTANQQMWRL
;
A
#
# COMPACT_ATOMS: atom_id res chain seq x y z
N MET A 1 0.53 -21.22 26.39
CA MET A 1 -0.25 -20.09 25.81
C MET A 1 0.40 -19.55 24.53
N SER A 2 0.81 -20.40 23.59
CA SER A 2 1.67 -19.96 22.45
C SER A 2 0.94 -19.88 21.10
N GLY A 3 -0.40 -20.06 21.07
CA GLY A 3 -1.18 -20.11 19.82
C GLY A 3 -1.66 -18.75 19.30
N HIS A 4 -1.94 -17.80 20.18
CA HIS A 4 -2.60 -16.52 19.82
C HIS A 4 -1.69 -15.63 18.96
N HIS A 5 -0.43 -15.46 19.35
CA HIS A 5 0.51 -14.57 18.65
C HIS A 5 0.82 -15.01 17.22
N ARG A 6 0.76 -16.32 16.92
CA ARG A 6 1.02 -16.79 15.55
C ARG A 6 -0.15 -16.49 14.62
N VAL A 7 -1.38 -16.61 15.14
CA VAL A 7 -2.60 -16.29 14.39
C VAL A 7 -2.66 -14.79 14.06
N ASP A 8 -2.34 -13.91 15.02
CA ASP A 8 -2.31 -12.47 14.80
C ASP A 8 -1.31 -12.05 13.69
N LEU A 9 -0.17 -12.74 13.61
CA LEU A 9 0.86 -12.48 12.61
C LEU A 9 0.49 -12.97 11.20
N ASP A 10 -0.17 -14.12 11.10
CA ASP A 10 -0.67 -14.65 9.83
C ASP A 10 -1.82 -13.78 9.27
N GLU A 11 -2.68 -13.27 10.13
CA GLU A 11 -3.75 -12.32 9.77
C GLU A 11 -3.16 -10.99 9.29
N LEU A 12 -2.17 -10.44 10.01
CA LEU A 12 -1.47 -9.23 9.60
C LEU A 12 -0.82 -9.39 8.21
N GLN A 13 -0.16 -10.52 7.96
CA GLN A 13 0.44 -10.80 6.66
C GLN A 13 -0.62 -10.87 5.54
N THR A 14 -1.77 -11.47 5.83
CA THR A 14 -2.90 -11.56 4.89
C THR A 14 -3.44 -10.18 4.51
N VAL A 15 -3.68 -9.31 5.51
CA VAL A 15 -4.14 -7.94 5.28
C VAL A 15 -3.12 -7.15 4.46
N MET A 16 -1.83 -7.28 4.75
CA MET A 16 -0.78 -6.62 3.97
C MET A 16 -0.77 -7.08 2.50
N SER A 17 -0.92 -8.37 2.23
CA SER A 17 -1.01 -8.88 0.86
C SER A 17 -2.25 -8.36 0.11
N GLN A 18 -3.39 -8.23 0.78
CA GLN A 18 -4.59 -7.65 0.18
C GLN A 18 -4.41 -6.17 -0.17
N LEU A 19 -3.79 -5.40 0.73
CA LEU A 19 -3.47 -3.99 0.51
C LEU A 19 -2.50 -3.81 -0.67
N GLN A 20 -1.47 -4.65 -0.79
CA GLN A 20 -0.54 -4.61 -1.92
C GLN A 20 -1.25 -4.88 -3.25
N ALA A 21 -2.11 -5.90 -3.29
CA ALA A 21 -2.88 -6.22 -4.49
C ALA A 21 -3.85 -5.10 -4.88
N PHE A 22 -4.42 -4.40 -3.90
CA PHE A 22 -5.26 -3.23 -4.13
C PHE A 22 -4.45 -2.05 -4.70
N GLU A 23 -3.26 -1.79 -4.15
CA GLU A 23 -2.34 -0.76 -4.65
C GLU A 23 -1.94 -1.01 -6.11
N ASP A 24 -1.58 -2.24 -6.45
CA ASP A 24 -1.24 -2.63 -7.83
C ASP A 24 -2.40 -2.36 -8.81
N LYS A 25 -3.63 -2.73 -8.42
CA LYS A 25 -4.82 -2.48 -9.22
C LYS A 25 -5.06 -0.98 -9.44
N MET A 26 -4.94 -0.17 -8.38
CA MET A 26 -5.08 1.27 -8.51
C MET A 26 -4.00 1.89 -9.39
N ARG A 27 -2.74 1.45 -9.25
CA ARG A 27 -1.62 1.94 -10.08
C ARG A 27 -1.85 1.64 -11.57
N MET A 28 -2.37 0.46 -11.89
CA MET A 28 -2.74 0.11 -13.27
C MET A 28 -3.88 0.97 -13.80
N ALA A 29 -4.95 1.14 -13.02
CA ALA A 29 -6.07 2.00 -13.40
C ALA A 29 -5.63 3.44 -13.64
N MET A 30 -4.77 3.99 -12.77
CA MET A 30 -4.23 5.33 -12.93
C MET A 30 -3.43 5.51 -14.20
N ARG A 31 -2.54 4.57 -14.53
CA ARG A 31 -1.75 4.65 -15.78
C ARG A 31 -2.65 4.65 -17.01
N SER A 32 -3.73 3.87 -16.98
CA SER A 32 -4.73 3.87 -18.05
C SER A 32 -5.46 5.21 -18.15
N VAL A 33 -5.83 5.83 -17.02
CA VAL A 33 -6.46 7.16 -17.00
C VAL A 33 -5.48 8.22 -17.48
N GLU A 34 -4.24 8.25 -16.98
CA GLU A 34 -3.22 9.24 -17.37
C GLU A 34 -2.93 9.20 -18.86
N SER A 35 -2.86 8.01 -19.46
CA SER A 35 -2.73 7.86 -20.92
C SER A 35 -3.90 8.52 -21.67
N GLN A 36 -5.14 8.27 -21.24
CA GLN A 36 -6.34 8.82 -21.87
C GLN A 36 -6.44 10.34 -21.68
N VAL A 37 -6.08 10.84 -20.49
CA VAL A 37 -6.06 12.27 -20.18
C VAL A 37 -5.04 12.99 -21.06
N ASN A 38 -3.82 12.44 -21.20
CA ASN A 38 -2.80 13.02 -22.06
C ASN A 38 -3.22 13.05 -23.53
N GLU A 39 -3.84 11.98 -24.04
CA GLU A 39 -4.36 11.93 -25.40
C GLU A 39 -5.47 12.97 -25.63
N LEU A 40 -6.42 13.08 -24.70
CA LEU A 40 -7.53 14.02 -24.79
C LEU A 40 -7.05 15.49 -24.85
N HIS A 41 -6.06 15.85 -24.03
CA HIS A 41 -5.52 17.22 -23.97
C HIS A 41 -4.66 17.61 -25.18
N THR A 42 -4.39 16.71 -26.12
CA THR A 42 -3.73 17.07 -27.39
C THR A 42 -4.57 18.00 -28.26
N THR A 43 -5.91 17.88 -28.15
CA THR A 43 -6.87 18.63 -28.97
C THR A 43 -7.87 19.41 -28.13
N TRP A 44 -8.10 19.00 -26.88
CA TRP A 44 -8.99 19.68 -25.97
C TRP A 44 -8.28 20.83 -25.25
N THR A 45 -8.76 22.06 -25.47
CA THR A 45 -8.20 23.29 -24.90
C THR A 45 -9.29 24.18 -24.30
N GLY A 46 -8.88 25.24 -23.60
CA GLY A 46 -9.78 26.19 -22.93
C GLY A 46 -10.01 25.87 -21.46
N ASP A 47 -10.86 26.67 -20.80
CA ASP A 47 -11.00 26.67 -19.33
C ASP A 47 -11.44 25.31 -18.76
N ALA A 48 -12.30 24.58 -19.48
CA ALA A 48 -12.72 23.24 -19.07
C ALA A 48 -11.57 22.24 -19.09
N ALA A 49 -10.67 22.35 -20.07
CA ALA A 49 -9.47 21.53 -20.15
C ALA A 49 -8.53 21.84 -18.97
N THR A 50 -8.30 23.13 -18.67
CA THR A 50 -7.51 23.54 -17.50
C THR A 50 -8.08 22.99 -16.19
N ALA A 51 -9.39 23.14 -15.96
CA ALA A 51 -10.04 22.64 -14.75
C ALA A 51 -9.93 21.11 -14.62
N HIS A 52 -10.08 20.38 -15.73
CA HIS A 52 -9.91 18.93 -15.75
C HIS A 52 -8.46 18.53 -15.45
N TRP A 53 -7.46 19.21 -16.03
CA TRP A 53 -6.05 18.96 -15.73
C TRP A 53 -5.72 19.16 -14.25
N SER A 54 -6.19 20.27 -13.66
CA SER A 54 -6.00 20.52 -12.22
C SER A 54 -6.72 19.49 -11.33
N ALA A 55 -7.85 18.93 -11.76
CA ALA A 55 -8.48 17.82 -11.05
C ALA A 55 -7.63 16.54 -11.17
N HIS A 56 -7.08 16.26 -12.34
CA HIS A 56 -6.20 15.13 -12.58
C HIS A 56 -4.91 15.21 -11.73
N GLU A 57 -4.26 16.38 -11.64
CA GLU A 57 -3.09 16.58 -10.79
C GLU A 57 -3.40 16.31 -9.31
N ARG A 58 -4.49 16.88 -8.79
CA ARG A 58 -4.91 16.62 -7.40
C ARG A 58 -5.16 15.14 -7.12
N TRP A 59 -5.74 14.43 -8.09
CA TRP A 59 -5.97 12.99 -7.99
C TRP A 59 -4.65 12.20 -7.95
N ARG A 60 -3.69 12.58 -8.81
CA ARG A 60 -2.37 11.95 -8.89
C ARG A 60 -1.59 12.12 -7.58
N ASP A 61 -1.61 13.33 -7.00
CA ASP A 61 -1.03 13.62 -5.69
C ASP A 61 -1.68 12.81 -4.57
N GLY A 62 -3.01 12.69 -4.58
CA GLY A 62 -3.75 11.90 -3.60
C GLY A 62 -3.34 10.43 -3.62
N THR A 63 -3.15 9.87 -4.81
CA THR A 63 -2.78 8.46 -4.94
C THR A 63 -1.32 8.23 -4.58
N ALA A 64 -0.40 9.15 -4.91
CA ALA A 64 0.99 9.07 -4.44
C ALA A 64 1.06 9.00 -2.91
N LYS A 65 0.31 9.86 -2.20
CA LYS A 65 0.22 9.84 -0.73
C LYS A 65 -0.29 8.52 -0.18
N MET A 66 -1.29 7.92 -0.82
CA MET A 66 -1.83 6.61 -0.43
C MET A 66 -0.79 5.49 -0.60
N THR A 67 -0.08 5.47 -1.72
CA THR A 67 1.00 4.50 -1.97
C THR A 67 2.11 4.62 -0.91
N ASP A 68 2.54 5.84 -0.58
CA ASP A 68 3.56 6.07 0.45
C ASP A 68 3.10 5.61 1.85
N ALA A 69 1.83 5.84 2.18
CA ALA A 69 1.24 5.39 3.43
C ALA A 69 1.20 3.86 3.51
N LEU A 70 0.82 3.17 2.44
CA LEU A 70 0.81 1.71 2.36
C LEU A 70 2.22 1.13 2.48
N ALA A 71 3.20 1.69 1.79
CA ALA A 71 4.60 1.28 1.91
C ALA A 71 5.12 1.44 3.35
N THR A 72 4.68 2.50 4.05
CA THR A 72 5.01 2.71 5.46
C THR A 72 4.35 1.67 6.38
N MET A 73 3.05 1.39 6.18
CA MET A 73 2.35 0.33 6.92
C MET A 73 3.01 -1.03 6.72
N HIS A 74 3.41 -1.35 5.49
CA HIS A 74 4.11 -2.60 5.18
C HIS A 74 5.42 -2.72 5.97
N ARG A 75 6.27 -1.68 5.97
CA ARG A 75 7.50 -1.69 6.78
C ARG A 75 7.22 -1.91 8.26
N ILE A 76 6.24 -1.19 8.83
CA ILE A 76 5.89 -1.31 10.25
C ILE A 76 5.44 -2.75 10.55
N ALA A 77 4.58 -3.33 9.71
CA ALA A 77 4.10 -4.70 9.87
C ALA A 77 5.24 -5.73 9.79
N THR A 78 6.13 -5.62 8.80
CA THR A 78 7.30 -6.51 8.66
C THR A 78 8.24 -6.39 9.86
N THR A 79 8.51 -5.17 10.34
CA THR A 79 9.35 -4.95 11.53
C THR A 79 8.71 -5.54 12.78
N ALA A 80 7.41 -5.32 12.99
CA ALA A 80 6.69 -5.91 14.11
C ALA A 80 6.75 -7.45 14.06
N HIS A 81 6.48 -8.04 12.89
CA HIS A 81 6.55 -9.48 12.69
C HIS A 81 7.93 -10.06 13.03
N GLY A 82 9.01 -9.43 12.57
CA GLY A 82 10.39 -9.85 12.88
C GLY A 82 10.69 -9.81 14.38
N ASN A 83 10.31 -8.72 15.05
CA ASN A 83 10.54 -8.55 16.49
C ASN A 83 9.79 -9.60 17.32
N TYR A 84 8.50 -9.85 17.01
CA TYR A 84 7.70 -10.83 17.74
C TYR A 84 8.17 -12.27 17.50
N SER A 85 8.51 -12.63 16.27
CA SER A 85 9.04 -13.96 15.94
C SER A 85 10.37 -14.24 16.64
N ALA A 86 11.26 -13.24 16.72
CA ALA A 86 12.52 -13.34 17.45
C ALA A 86 12.30 -13.52 18.96
N ALA A 87 11.39 -12.76 19.57
CA ALA A 87 11.07 -12.86 20.99
C ALA A 87 10.48 -14.23 21.37
N VAL A 88 9.58 -14.78 20.53
CA VAL A 88 9.02 -16.12 20.72
C VAL A 88 10.11 -17.18 20.65
N THR A 89 11.02 -17.07 19.67
CA THR A 89 12.14 -18.01 19.50
C THR A 89 13.09 -17.99 20.69
N ALA A 90 13.46 -16.79 21.15
CA ALA A 90 14.33 -16.61 22.31
C ALA A 90 13.71 -17.19 23.58
N ASN A 91 12.42 -16.94 23.84
CA ASN A 91 11.71 -17.50 24.98
C ASN A 91 11.63 -19.04 24.92
N GLN A 92 11.37 -19.62 23.75
CA GLN A 92 11.38 -21.08 23.60
C GLN A 92 12.76 -21.71 23.82
N GLN A 93 13.84 -21.02 23.42
CA GLN A 93 15.20 -21.48 23.66
C GLN A 93 15.57 -21.44 25.14
N MET A 94 15.19 -20.37 25.86
CA MET A 94 15.43 -20.27 27.30
C MET A 94 14.70 -21.34 28.12
N TRP A 95 13.49 -21.75 27.71
CA TRP A 95 12.67 -22.73 28.44
C TRP A 95 12.98 -24.19 28.07
N ARG A 96 13.89 -24.40 27.12
CA ARG A 96 14.44 -25.73 26.77
C ARG A 96 15.75 -26.04 27.49
N LEU A 97 16.28 -25.09 28.26
CA LEU A 97 17.41 -25.24 29.20
C LEU A 97 16.86 -25.48 30.61
#